data_AF-A0AA92DE73-F1
#
_entry.id   AF-A0AA92DE73-F1
#
_cell.length_a   1.000
_cell.length_b   1.000
_cell.length_c   1.000
_cell.angle_alpha   90.00
_cell.angle_beta   90.00
_cell.angle_gamma   90.00
#
_symmetry.space_group_name_H-M   'P 1'
#
loop_
_entity.id
_entity.type
_entity.pdbx_description
1 polymer ?
#
loop_
_entity_poly.entity_id
_entity_poly.type
_entity_poly.pdbx_seq_one_letter_code
_entity_poly.pdbx_strand_id
1 'polypeptide(L)' 'TAPPGRRMGHAGAVISGGNDTADFKIEFMKSVGIAVADSPASLGSTMLKVFKG' A
#
# COMPACT_ATOMS: atom_id res chain seq x y z
N THR A 1 4.56 2.14 10.78
CA THR A 1 4.30 3.20 9.78
C THR A 1 5.49 4.13 9.68
N ALA A 2 5.77 4.73 8.51
CA ALA A 2 6.88 5.66 8.32
C ALA A 2 6.63 6.97 9.11
N PRO A 3 7.67 7.63 9.67
CA PRO A 3 7.51 8.88 10.40
C PRO A 3 7.23 10.07 9.45
N PRO A 4 6.29 10.98 9.80
CA PRO A 4 5.97 12.15 8.98
C PRO A 4 7.17 13.06 8.72
N GLY A 5 7.22 13.71 7.55
CA GLY A 5 8.26 14.66 7.17
C GLY A 5 9.66 14.06 6.94
N ARG A 6 9.85 12.75 7.20
CA ARG A 6 11.13 12.07 6.97
C ARG A 6 11.15 11.40 5.60
N ARG A 7 12.19 11.68 4.83
CA ARG A 7 12.47 10.96 3.57
C ARG A 7 13.04 9.56 3.84
N MET A 8 12.48 8.55 3.19
CA MET A 8 12.84 7.14 3.33
C MET A 8 13.59 6.62 2.10
N GLY A 9 14.83 7.11 1.91
CA GLY A 9 15.71 6.69 0.81
C GLY A 9 15.33 7.27 -0.55
N HIS A 10 14.22 6.82 -1.15
CA HIS A 10 13.74 7.32 -2.43
C HIS A 10 13.25 8.78 -2.33
N ALA A 11 13.45 9.58 -3.39
CA ALA A 11 13.19 11.02 -3.38
C ALA A 11 11.74 11.36 -3.02
N GLY A 12 10.77 10.61 -3.57
CA GLY A 12 9.34 10.78 -3.28
C GLY A 12 8.83 9.97 -2.08
N ALA A 13 9.66 9.18 -1.39
CA ALA A 13 9.21 8.38 -0.25
C ALA A 13 9.19 9.21 1.04
N VAL A 14 8.21 10.12 1.16
CA VAL A 14 8.00 10.99 2.32
C VAL A 14 6.50 11.16 2.55
N ILE A 15 6.07 11.21 3.81
CA ILE A 15 4.70 11.57 4.18
C ILE A 15 4.66 13.08 4.39
N SER A 16 4.01 13.81 3.48
CA SER A 16 3.91 15.28 3.50
C SER A 16 2.52 15.78 3.91
N GLY A 17 1.49 14.92 3.86
CA GLY A 17 0.18 15.21 4.45
C GLY A 17 -0.85 14.10 4.21
N GLY A 18 -2.02 14.27 4.83
CA GLY A 18 -3.26 13.49 4.65
C GLY A 18 -3.11 12.07 4.08
N ASN A 19 -3.27 11.97 2.75
CA ASN A 19 -3.43 10.73 1.99
C ASN A 19 -2.10 10.06 1.56
N ASP A 20 -0.97 10.52 2.11
CA ASP A 20 0.35 9.98 1.81
C ASP A 20 0.70 8.73 2.63
N THR A 21 -0.08 8.43 3.68
CA THR A 21 0.15 7.25 4.51
C THR A 21 -0.13 5.96 3.75
N ALA A 22 0.61 4.89 4.08
CA ALA A 22 0.37 3.57 3.53
C ALA A 22 -1.06 3.09 3.87
N ASP A 23 -1.50 3.33 5.11
CA ASP A 23 -2.81 2.89 5.59
C ASP A 23 -3.96 3.54 4.79
N PHE A 24 -3.90 4.85 4.53
CA PHE A 24 -4.91 5.51 3.70
C PHE A 24 -4.98 4.91 2.29
N LYS A 25 -3.81 4.69 1.66
CA LYS A 25 -3.75 4.11 0.30
C LYS A 25 -4.30 2.68 0.28
N ILE A 26 -3.99 1.87 1.30
CA ILE A 26 -4.50 0.50 1.44
C ILE A 26 -6.01 0.49 1.57
N GLU A 27 -6.57 1.30 2.48
CA GLU A 27 -8.02 1.38 2.69
C GLU A 27 -8.75 1.90 1.46
N PHE A 28 -8.22 2.93 0.79
CA PHE A 28 -8.79 3.45 -0.44
C PHE A 28 -8.77 2.42 -1.58
N MET A 29 -7.65 1.71 -1.78
CA MET A 29 -7.57 0.64 -2.78
C MET A 29 -8.60 -0.45 -2.51
N LYS A 30 -8.74 -0.90 -1.25
CA LYS A 30 -9.75 -1.89 -0.85
C LYS A 30 -11.17 -1.39 -1.10
N SER A 31 -11.46 -0.11 -0.81
CA SER A 31 -12.81 0.45 -0.96
C SER A 31 -13.27 0.56 -2.42
N VAL A 32 -12.34 0.64 -3.37
CA VAL A 32 -12.63 0.62 -4.82
C VAL A 32 -12.47 -0.75 -5.47
N GLY A 33 -12.36 -1.82 -4.66
CA GLY A 33 -12.33 -3.20 -5.14
C GLY A 33 -10.96 -3.70 -5.62
N ILE A 34 -9.87 -2.98 -5.35
CA ILE A 34 -8.52 -3.45 -5.64
C ILE A 34 -8.10 -4.46 -4.57
N ALA A 35 -7.64 -5.63 -4.99
CA ALA A 35 -7.03 -6.60 -4.10
C ALA A 35 -5.67 -6.09 -3.59
N VAL A 36 -5.50 -6.00 -2.28
CA VAL A 36 -4.26 -5.57 -1.63
C VAL A 36 -3.66 -6.75 -0.87
N ALA A 37 -2.36 -7.01 -1.06
CA ALA A 37 -1.64 -7.98 -0.26
C ALA A 37 -1.21 -7.36 1.08
N ASP A 38 -1.43 -8.06 2.19
CA ASP A 38 -1.11 -7.56 3.53
C ASP A 38 0.39 -7.59 3.85
N SER A 39 1.20 -8.25 3.00
CA SER A 39 2.66 -8.25 3.10
C SER A 39 3.32 -8.42 1.73
N PRO A 40 4.59 -7.98 1.56
CA PRO A 40 5.34 -8.24 0.33
C PRO A 40 5.42 -9.73 -0.02
N ALA A 41 5.52 -10.60 1.00
CA ALA A 41 5.61 -12.05 0.81
C ALA A 41 4.31 -12.69 0.28
N SER A 42 3.17 -11.99 0.43
CA SER A 42 1.86 -12.49 -0.01
C SER A 42 1.43 -11.98 -1.39
N LEU A 43 2.26 -11.18 -2.08
CA LEU A 43 1.93 -10.64 -3.40
C LEU A 43 1.54 -11.74 -4.41
N GLY A 44 2.35 -12.80 -4.52
CA GLY A 44 2.10 -13.89 -5.46
C GLY A 44 0.83 -14.67 -5.15
N SER A 45 0.55 -14.93 -3.86
CA SER A 45 -0.64 -15.68 -3.46
C SER A 45 -1.92 -14.84 -3.58
N THR A 46 -1.87 -13.53 -3.28
CA THR A 46 -2.98 -12.60 -3.54
C THR A 46 -3.28 -12.51 -5.04
N MET A 47 -2.26 -12.37 -5.88
CA MET A 47 -2.41 -12.37 -7.33
C MET A 47 -3.08 -13.66 -7.82
N LEU A 48 -2.62 -14.82 -7.35
CA LEU A 48 -3.17 -16.12 -7.73
C LEU A 48 -4.65 -16.27 -7.34
N LYS A 49 -5.06 -15.73 -6.18
CA LYS A 49 -6.47 -15.72 -5.75
C LYS A 49 -7.33 -14.91 -6.70
N VAL A 50 -6.88 -13.71 -7.10
CA VAL A 50 -7.60 -12.85 -8.04
C VAL A 50 -7.73 -13.50 -9.42
N PHE A 51 -6.69 -14.16 -9.92
CA PHE A 51 -6.73 -14.83 -11.22
C PHE A 51 -7.62 -16.06 -11.28
N LYS A 52 -7.82 -16.75 -10.16
CA LYS A 52 -8.54 -18.03 -10.14
C LYS A 52 -10.05 -17.93 -10.10
N GLY A 53 -10.62 -16.75 -9.79
CA GLY A 53 -12.06 -16.53 -9.70
C GLY A 53 -12.70 -17.31 -8.57
#